data_AF-A0A382GEG1-F1
#
_entry.id   AF-A0A382GEG1-F1
#
_cell.length_a   1.000
_cell.length_b   1.000
_cell.length_c   1.000
_cell.angle_alpha   90.00
_cell.angle_beta   90.00
_cell.angle_gamma   90.00
#
_symmetry.space_group_name_H-M   'P 1'
#
loop_
_entity.id
_entity.type
_entity.pdbx_description
1 polymer ?
#
loop_
_entity_poly.entity_id
_entity_poly.type
_entity_poly.pdbx_seq_one_letter_code
_entity_poly.pdbx_strand_id
1 'polypeptide(L)'
;MKPTKDFGWQGIRLRIPEEWNLGKVDGDAKSGYARLDDEELVRAEIEWRSLPVGGHVTVEDLVDRYISNLEKKAAKAGLEFSCQRRARFLSDKRWLEGSSYEAFIWEADFRAYNLARTHPGSRRVVLMRILARHDESVEAMSRLADEIFQTLEDEPRSGEGVLWGVYGLNFHMAPDFKLEEHQLRSGHIRLSFERGSGRQQHQVNVHRVSMAELLLKDTDLATWYRSFFHKELRELLVETEPSSVDVQGLEHDALAISG
;
A
#
# COMPACT_ATOMS: atom_id res chain seq x y z
N MET A 1 -20.87 -7.88 -7.00
CA MET A 1 -19.71 -7.02 -6.66
C MET A 1 -18.50 -7.92 -6.64
N LYS A 2 -17.41 -7.57 -7.32
CA LYS A 2 -16.17 -8.35 -7.20
C LYS A 2 -15.70 -8.31 -5.74
N PRO A 3 -15.15 -9.39 -5.19
CA PRO A 3 -14.50 -9.35 -3.88
C PRO A 3 -13.42 -8.26 -3.84
N THR A 4 -13.31 -7.59 -2.71
CA THR A 4 -12.33 -6.52 -2.49
C THR A 4 -11.60 -6.73 -1.18
N LYS A 5 -10.37 -6.22 -1.09
CA LYS A 5 -9.57 -6.18 0.13
C LYS A 5 -9.02 -4.79 0.40
N ASP A 6 -8.66 -4.55 1.66
CA ASP A 6 -7.94 -3.34 2.04
C ASP A 6 -6.45 -3.51 1.73
N PHE A 7 -5.90 -2.55 0.99
CA PHE A 7 -4.47 -2.33 0.82
C PHE A 7 -4.03 -1.20 1.76
N GLY A 8 -2.88 -1.39 2.40
CA GLY A 8 -2.30 -0.41 3.32
C GLY A 8 -0.77 -0.39 3.22
N TRP A 9 -0.19 0.76 2.92
CA TRP A 9 1.27 0.95 2.87
C TRP A 9 1.66 2.40 3.15
N GLN A 10 2.56 2.63 4.13
CA GLN A 10 3.11 3.97 4.43
C GLN A 10 2.06 5.07 4.70
N GLY A 11 0.90 4.69 5.24
CA GLY A 11 -0.23 5.60 5.51
C GLY A 11 -1.22 5.74 4.35
N ILE A 12 -0.90 5.22 3.17
CA ILE A 12 -1.85 5.10 2.06
C ILE A 12 -2.75 3.91 2.31
N ARG A 13 -4.07 4.12 2.23
CA ARG A 13 -5.09 3.06 2.27
C ARG A 13 -6.00 3.15 1.07
N LEU A 14 -6.33 1.98 0.52
CA LEU A 14 -7.21 1.80 -0.62
C LEU A 14 -8.03 0.52 -0.45
N ARG A 15 -9.25 0.50 -1.00
CA ARG A 15 -9.97 -0.73 -1.27
C ARG A 15 -9.74 -1.14 -2.72
N ILE A 16 -9.17 -2.32 -2.91
CA ILE A 16 -8.77 -2.82 -4.23
C ILE A 16 -9.43 -4.17 -4.51
N PRO A 17 -9.57 -4.59 -5.78
CA PRO A 17 -9.96 -5.95 -6.13
C PRO A 17 -9.07 -7.00 -5.42
N GLU A 18 -9.68 -8.09 -4.98
CA GLU A 18 -8.98 -9.12 -4.20
C GLU A 18 -7.83 -9.77 -4.98
N GLU A 19 -7.96 -9.86 -6.30
CA GLU A 19 -6.96 -10.43 -7.20
C GLU A 19 -5.69 -9.56 -7.34
N TRP A 20 -5.74 -8.27 -6.96
CA TRP A 20 -4.60 -7.37 -7.08
C TRP A 20 -3.65 -7.51 -5.90
N ASN A 21 -2.37 -7.73 -6.16
CA ASN A 21 -1.35 -7.93 -5.15
C ASN A 21 -0.22 -6.91 -5.30
N LEU A 22 0.48 -6.63 -4.20
CA LEU A 22 1.65 -5.78 -4.25
C LEU A 22 2.69 -6.42 -5.19
N GLY A 23 3.13 -5.68 -6.20
CA GLY A 23 4.15 -6.12 -7.15
C GLY A 23 5.50 -5.49 -6.86
N LYS A 24 5.50 -4.23 -6.42
CA LYS A 24 6.71 -3.46 -6.12
C LYS A 24 6.40 -2.36 -5.12
N VAL A 25 7.37 -2.06 -4.25
CA VAL A 25 7.38 -0.88 -3.39
C VAL A 25 8.76 -0.23 -3.41
N ASP A 26 8.77 1.08 -3.20
CA ASP A 26 10.00 1.87 -3.05
C ASP A 26 9.73 3.12 -2.19
N GLY A 27 10.79 3.67 -1.61
CA GLY A 27 10.76 4.87 -0.80
C GLY A 27 10.19 4.68 0.61
N ASP A 28 9.74 5.78 1.19
CA ASP A 28 9.36 5.89 2.59
C ASP A 28 8.03 6.65 2.77
N ALA A 29 7.66 6.95 4.02
CA ALA A 29 6.47 7.74 4.33
C ALA A 29 6.49 9.15 3.69
N LYS A 30 7.63 9.74 3.37
CA LYS A 30 7.67 11.09 2.79
C LYS A 30 7.58 11.06 1.28
N SER A 31 8.20 10.10 0.62
CA SER A 31 8.20 9.95 -0.84
C SER A 31 8.37 8.49 -1.20
N GLY A 32 7.49 7.97 -2.03
CA GLY A 32 7.56 6.57 -2.42
C GLY A 32 6.60 6.17 -3.52
N TYR A 33 6.61 4.88 -3.78
CA TYR A 33 5.88 4.25 -4.86
C TYR A 33 5.38 2.87 -4.43
N ALA A 34 4.16 2.53 -4.85
CA ALA A 34 3.61 1.19 -4.75
C ALA A 34 2.98 0.80 -6.09
N ARG A 35 3.24 -0.44 -6.51
CA ARG A 35 2.67 -1.07 -7.71
C ARG A 35 1.79 -2.23 -7.29
N LEU A 36 0.59 -2.31 -7.85
CA LEU A 36 -0.31 -3.43 -7.69
C LEU A 36 -0.49 -4.13 -9.02
N ASP A 37 -0.32 -5.45 -9.03
CA ASP A 37 -0.40 -6.30 -10.20
C ASP A 37 -1.54 -7.30 -10.02
N ASP A 38 -2.20 -7.71 -11.10
CA ASP A 38 -2.93 -8.97 -11.12
C ASP A 38 -2.03 -10.10 -11.68
N GLU A 39 -2.62 -11.21 -12.09
CA GLU A 39 -1.88 -12.34 -12.66
C GLU A 39 -1.25 -12.03 -14.03
N GLU A 40 -1.75 -11.00 -14.75
CA GLU A 40 -1.40 -10.72 -16.14
C GLU A 40 -0.60 -9.43 -16.30
N LEU A 41 -0.93 -8.37 -15.57
CA LEU A 41 -0.37 -7.03 -15.78
C LEU A 41 -0.40 -6.14 -14.52
N VAL A 42 0.29 -5.00 -14.65
CA VAL A 42 0.27 -3.93 -13.66
C VAL A 42 -1.09 -3.24 -13.69
N ARG A 43 -1.84 -3.29 -12.59
CA ARG A 43 -3.21 -2.77 -12.50
C ARG A 43 -3.32 -1.40 -11.87
N ALA A 44 -2.46 -1.11 -10.90
CA ALA A 44 -2.41 0.21 -10.30
C ALA A 44 -0.99 0.63 -9.95
N GLU A 45 -0.75 1.92 -10.01
CA GLU A 45 0.45 2.53 -9.45
C GLU A 45 0.04 3.70 -8.57
N ILE A 46 0.69 3.81 -7.41
CA ILE A 46 0.52 4.90 -6.47
C ILE A 46 1.90 5.52 -6.26
N GLU A 47 2.04 6.79 -6.59
CA GLU A 47 3.21 7.60 -6.24
C GLU A 47 2.79 8.65 -5.23
N TRP A 48 3.58 8.84 -4.17
CA TRP A 48 3.36 9.92 -3.21
C TRP A 48 4.64 10.68 -2.95
N ARG A 49 4.50 11.97 -2.62
CA ARG A 49 5.58 12.77 -2.06
C ARG A 49 5.06 13.91 -1.21
N SER A 50 5.82 14.28 -0.19
CA SER A 50 5.56 15.45 0.65
C SER A 50 5.91 16.73 -0.11
N LEU A 51 5.03 17.72 -0.06
CA LEU A 51 5.32 19.04 -0.63
C LEU A 51 6.17 19.88 0.36
N PRO A 52 7.16 20.65 -0.13
CA PRO A 52 7.94 21.54 0.72
C PRO A 52 7.05 22.58 1.42
N VAL A 53 7.36 22.90 2.67
CA VAL A 53 6.68 23.97 3.40
C VAL A 53 6.97 25.30 2.72
N GLY A 54 5.92 26.02 2.31
CA GLY A 54 6.04 27.30 1.59
C GLY A 54 6.32 27.16 0.09
N GLY A 55 6.29 25.95 -0.47
CA GLY A 55 6.36 25.74 -1.91
C GLY A 55 5.08 26.18 -2.62
N HIS A 56 5.21 26.77 -3.81
CA HIS A 56 4.09 27.19 -4.66
C HIS A 56 3.71 26.16 -5.74
N VAL A 57 4.22 24.93 -5.65
CA VAL A 57 3.99 23.90 -6.66
C VAL A 57 2.55 23.40 -6.57
N THR A 58 1.78 23.63 -7.64
CA THR A 58 0.37 23.22 -7.75
C THR A 58 0.24 21.78 -8.22
N VAL A 59 -0.95 21.17 -8.09
CA VAL A 59 -1.20 19.82 -8.62
C VAL A 59 -1.07 19.81 -10.13
N GLU A 60 -1.56 20.85 -10.78
CA GLU A 60 -1.50 21.08 -12.21
C GLU A 60 -0.04 21.09 -12.71
N ASP A 61 0.88 21.77 -12.00
CA ASP A 61 2.31 21.76 -12.33
C ASP A 61 2.94 20.36 -12.24
N LEU A 62 2.39 19.50 -11.38
CA LEU A 62 2.85 18.12 -11.25
C LEU A 62 2.35 17.26 -12.40
N VAL A 63 1.08 17.43 -12.74
CA VAL A 63 0.44 16.72 -13.85
C VAL A 63 1.11 17.11 -15.16
N ASP A 64 1.40 18.39 -15.39
CA ASP A 64 2.10 18.86 -16.60
C ASP A 64 3.48 18.20 -16.74
N ARG A 65 4.27 18.17 -15.66
CA ARG A 65 5.58 17.51 -15.65
C ARG A 65 5.46 16.00 -15.87
N TYR A 66 4.45 15.37 -15.28
CA TYR A 66 4.20 13.94 -15.43
C TYR A 66 3.85 13.60 -16.88
N ILE A 67 2.88 14.29 -17.49
CA ILE A 67 2.46 14.09 -18.87
C ILE A 67 3.63 14.34 -19.84
N SER A 68 4.38 15.44 -19.66
CA SER A 68 5.54 15.72 -20.52
C SER A 68 6.61 14.62 -20.47
N ASN A 69 6.79 13.98 -19.32
CA ASN A 69 7.70 12.84 -19.19
C ASN A 69 7.16 11.58 -19.86
N LEU A 70 5.84 11.34 -19.81
CA LEU A 70 5.20 10.24 -20.52
C LEU A 70 5.29 10.42 -22.03
N GLU A 71 4.97 11.60 -22.55
CA GLU A 71 5.09 11.94 -23.98
C GLU A 71 6.51 11.65 -24.51
N LYS A 72 7.54 12.09 -23.76
CA LYS A 72 8.94 11.80 -24.10
C LYS A 72 9.26 10.31 -24.09
N LYS A 73 8.69 9.54 -23.16
CA LYS A 73 8.89 8.07 -23.10
C LYS A 73 8.19 7.37 -24.26
N ALA A 74 6.95 7.73 -24.57
CA ALA A 74 6.19 7.19 -25.69
C ALA A 74 6.88 7.48 -27.03
N ALA A 75 7.33 8.72 -27.24
CA ALA A 75 8.07 9.11 -28.45
C ALA A 75 9.36 8.29 -28.63
N LYS A 76 10.10 8.04 -27.55
CA LYS A 76 11.32 7.19 -27.59
C LYS A 76 11.00 5.72 -27.90
N ALA A 77 9.83 5.23 -27.47
CA ALA A 77 9.36 3.88 -27.73
C ALA A 77 8.63 3.74 -29.08
N GLY A 78 8.41 4.84 -29.81
CA GLY A 78 7.64 4.84 -31.06
C GLY A 78 6.15 4.57 -30.86
N LEU A 79 5.60 4.86 -29.66
CA LEU A 79 4.19 4.69 -29.33
C LEU A 79 3.41 5.97 -29.63
N GLU A 80 2.18 5.81 -30.14
CA GLU A 80 1.21 6.90 -30.12
C GLU A 80 0.82 7.21 -28.68
N PHE A 81 0.72 8.50 -28.36
CA PHE A 81 0.35 8.97 -27.04
C PHE A 81 -0.75 10.02 -27.14
N SER A 82 -1.79 9.89 -26.33
CA SER A 82 -2.79 10.94 -26.16
C SER A 82 -3.13 11.12 -24.69
N CYS A 83 -3.50 12.34 -24.30
CA CYS A 83 -3.92 12.64 -22.94
C CYS A 83 -5.15 13.56 -22.93
N GLN A 84 -6.21 13.09 -22.27
CA GLN A 84 -7.39 13.87 -21.93
C GLN A 84 -7.26 14.41 -20.50
N ARG A 85 -6.92 15.69 -20.37
CA ARG A 85 -6.93 16.41 -19.09
C ARG A 85 -8.36 16.69 -18.61
N ARG A 86 -8.51 16.88 -17.29
CA ARG A 86 -9.80 17.18 -16.63
C ARG A 86 -10.90 16.18 -17.05
N ALA A 87 -10.52 14.91 -17.14
CA ALA A 87 -11.40 13.84 -17.56
C ALA A 87 -12.59 13.70 -16.59
N ARG A 88 -13.75 13.34 -17.13
CA ARG A 88 -15.03 13.30 -16.41
C ARG A 88 -15.47 11.86 -16.17
N PHE A 89 -14.75 11.15 -15.30
CA PHE A 89 -15.11 9.78 -14.91
C PHE A 89 -15.38 9.61 -13.40
N LEU A 90 -15.14 10.65 -12.59
CA LEU A 90 -15.48 10.65 -11.16
C LEU A 90 -16.97 10.99 -10.98
N SER A 91 -17.74 10.08 -10.38
CA SER A 91 -19.19 10.23 -10.18
C SER A 91 -19.55 11.12 -8.99
N ASP A 92 -18.83 10.98 -7.86
CA ASP A 92 -18.94 11.85 -6.69
C ASP A 92 -17.60 12.52 -6.42
N LYS A 93 -17.64 13.82 -6.07
CA LYS A 93 -16.47 14.65 -5.82
C LYS A 93 -16.46 15.26 -4.42
N ARG A 94 -17.47 14.98 -3.58
CA ARG A 94 -17.55 15.51 -2.21
C ARG A 94 -16.38 15.08 -1.33
N TRP A 95 -15.88 13.86 -1.55
CA TRP A 95 -14.69 13.34 -0.87
C TRP A 95 -13.38 14.07 -1.24
N LEU A 96 -13.40 14.91 -2.29
CA LEU A 96 -12.29 15.78 -2.69
C LEU A 96 -12.41 17.20 -2.11
N GLU A 97 -13.45 17.50 -1.34
CA GLU A 97 -13.60 18.81 -0.72
C GLU A 97 -12.39 19.16 0.15
N GLY A 98 -11.86 20.37 -0.01
CA GLY A 98 -10.65 20.83 0.68
C GLY A 98 -9.32 20.39 0.04
N SER A 99 -9.34 19.52 -0.97
CA SER A 99 -8.16 19.10 -1.74
C SER A 99 -8.03 19.84 -3.08
N SER A 100 -6.79 20.11 -3.50
CA SER A 100 -6.50 20.35 -4.92
C SER A 100 -6.39 18.99 -5.61
N TYR A 101 -6.97 18.85 -6.80
CA TYR A 101 -6.90 17.61 -7.56
C TYR A 101 -7.02 17.85 -9.07
N GLU A 102 -6.50 16.89 -9.84
CA GLU A 102 -6.75 16.79 -11.26
C GLU A 102 -6.92 15.32 -11.66
N ALA A 103 -8.00 15.03 -12.37
CA ALA A 103 -8.24 13.74 -13.00
C ALA A 103 -7.96 13.82 -14.50
N PHE A 104 -7.29 12.82 -15.05
CA PHE A 104 -6.93 12.78 -16.46
C PHE A 104 -6.81 11.33 -16.94
N ILE A 105 -6.97 11.12 -18.24
CA ILE A 105 -6.81 9.82 -18.89
C ILE A 105 -5.68 9.97 -19.91
N TRP A 106 -4.79 8.99 -19.97
CA TRP A 106 -3.85 8.89 -21.09
C TRP A 106 -3.96 7.52 -21.75
N GLU A 107 -3.62 7.48 -23.04
CA GLU A 107 -3.64 6.30 -23.90
C GLU A 107 -2.26 6.16 -24.54
N ALA A 108 -1.68 4.96 -24.46
CA ALA A 108 -0.44 4.60 -25.16
C ALA A 108 -0.41 3.08 -25.45
N ASP A 109 0.46 2.33 -24.76
CA ASP A 109 0.44 0.87 -24.71
C ASP A 109 -0.70 0.31 -23.84
N PHE A 110 -1.16 1.12 -22.87
CA PHE A 110 -2.36 0.91 -22.07
C PHE A 110 -3.19 2.19 -21.99
N ARG A 111 -4.43 2.05 -21.54
CA ARG A 111 -5.22 3.16 -21.01
C ARG A 111 -4.95 3.33 -19.53
N ALA A 112 -4.75 4.54 -19.06
CA ALA A 112 -4.70 4.81 -17.62
C ALA A 112 -5.67 5.90 -17.19
N TYR A 113 -6.45 5.59 -16.15
CA TYR A 113 -7.26 6.54 -15.41
C TYR A 113 -6.42 7.08 -14.26
N ASN A 114 -6.22 8.39 -14.18
CA ASN A 114 -5.31 9.01 -13.22
C ASN A 114 -6.05 9.99 -12.31
N LEU A 115 -5.60 10.06 -11.06
CA LEU A 115 -5.95 11.09 -10.10
C LEU A 115 -4.68 11.60 -9.42
N ALA A 116 -4.37 12.88 -9.60
CA ALA A 116 -3.43 13.60 -8.75
C ALA A 116 -4.22 14.39 -7.70
N ARG A 117 -3.84 14.29 -6.42
CA ARG A 117 -4.55 14.96 -5.32
C ARG A 117 -3.60 15.37 -4.21
N THR A 118 -3.80 16.55 -3.62
CA THR A 118 -3.21 16.91 -2.32
C THR A 118 -4.07 16.46 -1.15
N HIS A 119 -3.45 15.89 -0.13
CA HIS A 119 -4.16 15.64 1.13
C HIS A 119 -4.07 16.88 2.04
N PRO A 120 -5.19 17.38 2.59
CA PRO A 120 -5.18 18.61 3.39
C PRO A 120 -4.34 18.52 4.67
N GLY A 121 -4.31 17.35 5.33
CA GLY A 121 -3.57 17.15 6.58
C GLY A 121 -2.10 16.77 6.41
N SER A 122 -1.78 15.87 5.46
CA SER A 122 -0.46 15.23 5.38
C SER A 122 0.52 16.06 4.55
N ARG A 123 0.00 17.02 3.76
CA ARG A 123 0.72 17.80 2.74
C ARG A 123 1.41 16.93 1.67
N ARG A 124 1.04 15.64 1.56
CA ARG A 124 1.47 14.84 0.44
C ARG A 124 0.62 15.17 -0.78
N VAL A 125 1.26 15.03 -1.93
CA VAL A 125 0.57 14.83 -3.18
C VAL A 125 0.66 13.35 -3.54
N VAL A 126 -0.49 12.78 -3.87
CA VAL A 126 -0.62 11.40 -4.34
C VAL A 126 -1.00 11.46 -5.81
N LEU A 127 -0.26 10.73 -6.65
CA LEU A 127 -0.62 10.42 -8.03
C LEU A 127 -0.95 8.94 -8.10
N MET A 128 -2.24 8.64 -8.22
CA MET A 128 -2.74 7.29 -8.38
C MET A 128 -3.18 7.06 -9.82
N ARG A 129 -2.91 5.86 -10.35
CA ARG A 129 -3.36 5.46 -11.68
C ARG A 129 -3.85 4.02 -11.71
N ILE A 130 -4.94 3.79 -12.43
CA ILE A 130 -5.49 2.47 -12.74
C ILE A 130 -5.29 2.20 -14.22
N LEU A 131 -4.61 1.10 -14.54
CA LEU A 131 -4.29 0.70 -15.91
C LEU A 131 -5.31 -0.32 -16.42
N ALA A 132 -5.69 -0.15 -17.68
CA ALA A 132 -6.57 -1.03 -18.43
C ALA A 132 -5.93 -1.34 -19.79
N ARG A 133 -6.11 -2.58 -20.25
CA ARG A 133 -5.85 -2.92 -21.65
C ARG A 133 -6.91 -2.27 -22.54
N HIS A 134 -6.57 -2.08 -23.81
CA HIS A 134 -7.49 -1.51 -24.79
C HIS A 134 -8.69 -2.41 -25.11
N ASP A 135 -8.60 -3.72 -24.84
CA ASP A 135 -9.68 -4.68 -25.05
C ASP A 135 -10.67 -4.76 -23.86
N GLU A 136 -10.35 -4.12 -22.74
CA GLU A 136 -11.23 -4.03 -21.57
C GLU A 136 -12.30 -2.94 -21.75
N SER A 137 -13.50 -3.16 -21.20
CA SER A 137 -14.60 -2.18 -21.29
C SER A 137 -14.22 -0.85 -20.65
N VAL A 138 -14.39 0.22 -21.42
CA VAL A 138 -14.15 1.61 -21.00
C VAL A 138 -15.02 1.98 -19.80
N GLU A 139 -16.31 1.64 -19.87
CA GLU A 139 -17.30 1.96 -18.86
C GLU A 139 -17.04 1.17 -17.56
N ALA A 140 -16.66 -0.10 -17.67
CA ALA A 140 -16.34 -0.92 -16.52
C ALA A 140 -15.07 -0.43 -15.81
N MET A 141 -14.02 -0.12 -16.58
CA MET A 141 -12.73 0.32 -16.03
C MET A 141 -12.76 1.74 -15.47
N SER A 142 -13.50 2.65 -16.09
CA SER A 142 -13.73 3.99 -15.54
C SER A 142 -14.50 3.94 -14.22
N ARG A 143 -15.52 3.09 -14.13
CA ARG A 143 -16.26 2.85 -12.86
C ARG A 143 -15.36 2.25 -11.79
N LEU A 144 -14.57 1.23 -12.13
CA LEU A 144 -13.63 0.62 -11.20
C LEU A 144 -12.61 1.64 -10.68
N ALA A 145 -12.06 2.48 -11.56
CA ALA A 145 -11.13 3.54 -11.18
C ALA A 145 -11.78 4.54 -10.23
N ASP A 146 -13.00 4.99 -10.52
CA ASP A 146 -13.77 5.88 -9.64
C ASP A 146 -14.04 5.25 -8.27
N GLU A 147 -14.52 4.00 -8.23
CA GLU A 147 -14.77 3.26 -6.99
C GLU A 147 -13.51 3.14 -6.12
N ILE A 148 -12.36 2.82 -6.71
CA ILE A 148 -11.09 2.71 -5.98
C ILE A 148 -10.64 4.09 -5.50
N PHE A 149 -10.67 5.12 -6.35
CA PHE A 149 -10.21 6.47 -6.00
C PHE A 149 -10.99 7.07 -4.84
N GLN A 150 -12.29 6.82 -4.75
CA GLN A 150 -13.13 7.24 -3.62
C GLN A 150 -12.70 6.65 -2.27
N THR A 151 -11.92 5.57 -2.27
CA THR A 151 -11.41 4.93 -1.04
C THR A 151 -10.00 5.39 -0.64
N LEU A 152 -9.40 6.31 -1.40
CA LEU A 152 -8.04 6.80 -1.13
C LEU A 152 -8.00 7.63 0.17
N GLU A 153 -7.37 7.03 1.17
CA GLU A 153 -6.99 7.67 2.43
C GLU A 153 -5.46 7.78 2.50
N ASP A 154 -4.95 8.90 3.04
CA ASP A 154 -3.51 9.18 3.19
C ASP A 154 -3.15 9.58 4.64
N GLU A 155 -4.08 9.31 5.56
CA GLU A 155 -3.88 9.46 7.00
C GLU A 155 -4.59 8.32 7.73
N PRO A 156 -4.08 7.91 8.91
CA PRO A 156 -4.80 7.01 9.78
C PRO A 156 -6.19 7.56 10.12
N ARG A 157 -7.18 6.68 10.18
CA ARG A 157 -8.50 7.05 10.70
C ARG A 157 -8.38 7.40 12.18
N SER A 158 -9.24 8.32 12.64
CA SER A 158 -9.20 8.77 14.04
C SER A 158 -9.36 7.59 15.00
N GLY A 159 -8.41 7.46 15.94
CA GLY A 159 -8.39 6.37 16.92
C GLY A 159 -7.82 5.04 16.40
N GLU A 160 -7.47 4.95 15.12
CA GLU A 160 -6.81 3.80 14.52
C GLU A 160 -5.31 4.06 14.29
N GLY A 161 -4.52 2.98 14.22
CA GLY A 161 -3.14 3.07 13.76
C GLY A 161 -3.02 3.23 12.24
N VAL A 162 -1.80 3.28 11.73
CA VAL A 162 -1.50 3.15 10.30
C VAL A 162 -1.80 1.72 9.87
N LEU A 163 -2.68 1.55 8.89
CA LEU A 163 -2.97 0.26 8.29
C LEU A 163 -1.79 -0.24 7.44
N TRP A 164 -1.39 -1.49 7.67
CA TRP A 164 -0.47 -2.25 6.84
C TRP A 164 -1.21 -3.49 6.30
N GLY A 165 -1.46 -3.50 5.00
CA GLY A 165 -2.34 -4.48 4.35
C GLY A 165 -1.72 -4.99 3.05
N VAL A 166 -0.97 -6.10 3.12
CA VAL A 166 -0.27 -6.69 1.96
C VAL A 166 -0.24 -8.21 2.05
N TYR A 167 -0.51 -8.91 0.93
CA TYR A 167 -0.42 -10.38 0.83
C TYR A 167 -1.13 -11.15 1.97
N GLY A 168 -2.31 -10.69 2.40
CA GLY A 168 -3.07 -11.29 3.50
C GLY A 168 -2.56 -10.96 4.91
N LEU A 169 -1.42 -10.28 5.05
CA LEU A 169 -1.03 -9.63 6.30
C LEU A 169 -1.83 -8.33 6.43
N ASN A 170 -2.59 -8.19 7.52
CA ASN A 170 -3.39 -7.01 7.81
C ASN A 170 -3.30 -6.67 9.31
N PHE A 171 -2.75 -5.50 9.64
CA PHE A 171 -2.62 -5.02 11.01
C PHE A 171 -2.52 -3.50 11.06
N HIS A 172 -2.71 -2.94 12.25
CA HIS A 172 -2.50 -1.52 12.52
C HIS A 172 -1.22 -1.33 13.32
N MET A 173 -0.39 -0.38 12.91
CA MET A 173 0.81 0.04 13.63
C MET A 173 0.60 1.43 14.22
N ALA A 174 1.13 1.69 15.41
CA ALA A 174 1.05 3.04 15.98
C ALA A 174 1.73 4.07 15.05
N PRO A 175 1.16 5.27 14.83
CA PRO A 175 1.63 6.20 13.79
C PRO A 175 3.07 6.73 13.96
N ASP A 176 3.62 6.62 15.16
CA ASP A 176 4.96 7.05 15.53
C ASP A 176 6.05 6.00 15.21
N PHE A 177 5.64 4.77 14.89
CA PHE A 177 6.53 3.74 14.36
C PHE A 177 6.70 3.90 12.85
N LYS A 178 7.96 3.93 12.41
CA LYS A 178 8.33 4.04 11.00
C LYS A 178 8.81 2.69 10.50
N LEU A 179 8.43 2.34 9.27
CA LEU A 179 9.00 1.18 8.60
C LEU A 179 10.48 1.45 8.33
N GLU A 180 11.34 0.63 8.92
CA GLU A 180 12.79 0.64 8.73
C GLU A 180 13.17 -0.31 7.59
N GLU A 181 12.66 -1.54 7.66
CA GLU A 181 13.03 -2.61 6.74
C GLU A 181 11.79 -3.43 6.35
N HIS A 182 11.78 -3.97 5.14
CA HIS A 182 10.80 -4.96 4.73
C HIS A 182 11.45 -6.08 3.91
N GLN A 183 10.89 -7.27 4.04
CA GLN A 183 11.20 -8.43 3.20
C GLN A 183 9.87 -9.05 2.76
N LEU A 184 9.62 -9.03 1.45
CA LEU A 184 8.38 -9.52 0.84
C LEU A 184 8.68 -10.78 0.02
N ARG A 185 9.05 -11.88 0.69
CA ARG A 185 9.37 -13.15 0.02
C ARG A 185 8.16 -14.07 0.04
N SER A 186 8.06 -14.92 -0.99
CA SER A 186 7.07 -16.01 -0.96
C SER A 186 7.30 -16.89 0.26
N GLY A 187 6.23 -17.16 1.01
CA GLY A 187 6.28 -17.96 2.24
C GLY A 187 6.70 -17.22 3.50
N HIS A 188 7.40 -16.07 3.40
CA HIS A 188 7.79 -15.28 4.57
C HIS A 188 7.84 -13.79 4.26
N ILE A 189 6.94 -13.06 4.90
CA ILE A 189 6.93 -11.60 4.91
C ILE A 189 7.42 -11.12 6.26
N ARG A 190 8.28 -10.11 6.26
CA ARG A 190 8.75 -9.39 7.45
C ARG A 190 8.63 -7.89 7.22
N LEU A 191 8.06 -7.19 8.18
CA LEU A 191 8.08 -5.73 8.27
C LEU A 191 8.68 -5.34 9.62
N SER A 192 9.74 -4.53 9.59
CA SER A 192 10.47 -4.08 10.77
C SER A 192 10.21 -2.59 10.98
N PHE A 193 9.73 -2.26 12.16
CA PHE A 193 9.34 -0.91 12.53
C PHE A 193 10.19 -0.42 13.68
N GLU A 194 10.53 0.86 13.65
CA GLU A 194 11.24 1.51 14.75
C GLU A 194 10.54 2.78 15.22
N ARG A 195 10.71 3.07 16.52
CA ARG A 195 10.31 4.32 17.14
C ARG A 195 11.39 4.77 18.11
N GLY A 196 11.63 6.07 18.18
CA GLY A 196 12.60 6.67 19.10
C GLY A 196 14.04 6.52 18.61
N SER A 197 15.00 6.81 19.48
CA SER A 197 16.43 6.73 19.14
C SER A 197 17.28 6.46 20.39
N GLY A 198 18.47 5.92 20.18
CA GLY A 198 19.41 5.61 21.26
C GLY A 198 18.78 4.69 22.30
N ARG A 199 18.79 5.12 23.57
CA ARG A 199 18.24 4.33 24.70
C ARG A 199 16.71 4.24 24.74
N GLN A 200 16.00 5.01 23.92
CA GLN A 200 14.53 5.00 23.81
C GLN A 200 14.07 4.36 22.50
N GLN A 201 14.95 3.61 21.82
CA GLN A 201 14.58 2.91 20.60
C GLN A 201 13.70 1.72 20.95
N HIS A 202 12.54 1.64 20.31
CA HIS A 202 11.63 0.51 20.34
C HIS A 202 11.56 -0.07 18.93
N GLN A 203 11.64 -1.39 18.83
CA GLN A 203 11.50 -2.10 17.56
C GLN A 203 10.30 -3.03 17.63
N VAL A 204 9.55 -3.12 16.53
CA VAL A 204 8.48 -4.09 16.34
C VAL A 204 8.71 -4.80 15.02
N ASN A 205 8.83 -6.13 15.07
CA ASN A 205 8.95 -6.97 13.90
C ASN A 205 7.64 -7.74 13.69
N VAL A 206 7.01 -7.54 12.54
CA VAL A 206 5.79 -8.24 12.15
C VAL A 206 6.12 -9.24 11.07
N HIS A 207 5.79 -10.50 11.32
CA HIS A 207 6.04 -11.60 10.40
C HIS A 207 4.74 -12.25 9.96
N ARG A 208 4.65 -12.58 8.67
CA ARG A 208 3.66 -13.54 8.15
C ARG A 208 4.42 -14.71 7.56
N VAL A 209 4.21 -15.90 8.10
CA VAL A 209 4.79 -17.14 7.61
C VAL A 209 3.67 -17.99 7.01
N SER A 210 3.81 -18.40 5.76
CA SER A 210 2.82 -19.25 5.08
C SER A 210 3.03 -20.73 5.41
N MET A 211 2.07 -21.58 5.04
CA MET A 211 2.14 -23.04 5.20
C MET A 211 2.23 -23.48 6.67
N ALA A 212 1.52 -22.78 7.57
CA ALA A 212 1.52 -23.06 9.00
C ALA A 212 1.20 -24.54 9.32
N GLU A 213 0.19 -25.13 8.64
CA GLU A 213 -0.16 -26.55 8.81
C GLU A 213 1.00 -27.50 8.52
N LEU A 214 1.81 -27.20 7.51
CA LEU A 214 2.97 -28.02 7.18
C LEU A 214 4.11 -27.80 8.18
N LEU A 215 4.32 -26.56 8.61
CA LEU A 215 5.37 -26.18 9.56
C LEU A 215 5.11 -26.73 10.98
N LEU A 216 3.84 -26.84 11.37
CA LEU A 216 3.42 -27.28 12.70
C LEU A 216 2.94 -28.73 12.73
N LYS A 217 3.12 -29.48 11.63
CA LYS A 217 2.63 -30.87 11.52
C LYS A 217 3.17 -31.78 12.62
N ASP A 218 4.45 -31.64 12.95
CA ASP A 218 5.18 -32.53 13.85
C ASP A 218 5.80 -31.77 15.05
N THR A 219 5.31 -30.55 15.34
CA THR A 219 5.82 -29.70 16.43
C THR A 219 4.73 -28.76 16.92
N ASP A 220 4.81 -28.33 18.18
CA ASP A 220 3.92 -27.28 18.70
C ASP A 220 4.43 -25.87 18.36
N LEU A 221 3.54 -24.89 18.51
CA LEU A 221 3.84 -23.49 18.18
C LEU A 221 5.01 -22.92 19.01
N ALA A 222 5.13 -23.30 20.28
CA ALA A 222 6.18 -22.80 21.19
C ALA A 222 7.57 -23.31 20.80
N THR A 223 7.65 -24.60 20.47
CA THR A 223 8.86 -25.28 20.01
C THR A 223 9.27 -24.75 18.64
N TRP A 224 8.31 -24.61 17.71
CA TRP A 224 8.55 -24.00 16.40
C TRP A 224 9.07 -22.57 16.53
N TYR A 225 8.42 -21.73 17.36
CA TYR A 225 8.80 -20.32 17.56
C TYR A 225 10.26 -20.19 18.02
N ARG A 226 10.66 -20.96 19.05
CA ARG A 226 12.04 -20.93 19.59
C ARG A 226 13.06 -21.39 18.55
N SER A 227 12.72 -22.38 17.73
CA SER A 227 13.59 -22.88 16.65
C SER A 227 13.72 -21.87 15.50
N PHE A 228 12.59 -21.34 15.04
CA PHE A 228 12.51 -20.42 13.91
C PHE A 228 13.25 -19.10 14.19
N PHE A 229 13.03 -18.52 15.38
CA PHE A 229 13.62 -17.25 15.82
C PHE A 229 14.88 -17.43 16.68
N HIS A 230 15.56 -18.57 16.62
CA HIS A 230 16.69 -18.87 17.52
C HIS A 230 17.82 -17.83 17.49
N LYS A 231 18.00 -17.11 16.37
CA LYS A 231 19.03 -16.08 16.24
C LYS A 231 18.63 -14.81 16.98
N GLU A 232 17.39 -14.38 16.77
CA GLU A 232 16.78 -13.20 17.38
C GLU A 232 16.62 -13.38 18.90
N LEU A 233 16.33 -14.60 19.34
CA LEU A 233 16.11 -14.94 20.75
C LEU A 233 17.41 -15.21 21.52
N ARG A 234 18.57 -15.28 20.86
CA ARG A 234 19.82 -15.76 21.47
C ARG A 234 20.27 -14.95 22.69
N GLU A 235 19.99 -13.65 22.69
CA GLU A 235 20.38 -12.71 23.75
C GLU A 235 19.21 -12.31 24.66
N LEU A 236 18.03 -12.89 24.45
CA LEU A 236 16.81 -12.56 25.16
C LEU A 236 16.36 -13.73 26.04
N LEU A 237 16.02 -13.44 27.30
CA LEU A 237 15.35 -14.40 28.17
C LEU A 237 13.86 -14.35 27.86
N VAL A 238 13.40 -15.28 27.02
CA VAL A 238 12.01 -15.29 26.55
C VAL A 238 11.21 -16.42 27.16
N GLU A 239 10.13 -16.04 27.84
CA GLU A 239 9.07 -16.91 28.31
C GLU A 239 7.90 -16.89 27.32
N THR A 240 7.26 -18.04 27.18
CA THR A 240 6.16 -18.24 26.22
C THR A 240 5.03 -18.97 26.92
N GLU A 241 3.83 -18.42 26.88
CA GLU A 241 2.62 -19.04 27.44
C GLU A 241 1.60 -19.28 26.32
N PRO A 242 0.98 -20.48 26.23
CA PRO A 242 -0.12 -20.72 25.31
C PRO A 242 -1.27 -19.73 25.54
N SER A 243 -1.83 -19.22 24.45
CA SER A 243 -2.98 -18.33 24.43
C SER A 243 -3.83 -18.65 23.20
N SER A 244 -4.96 -17.98 23.05
CA SER A 244 -5.68 -17.91 21.78
C SER A 244 -5.88 -16.46 21.33
N VAL A 245 -6.13 -16.28 20.04
CA VAL A 245 -6.48 -14.99 19.46
C VAL A 245 -7.62 -15.18 18.47
N ASP A 246 -8.63 -14.31 18.54
CA ASP A 246 -9.69 -14.24 17.52
C ASP A 246 -9.17 -13.43 16.32
N VAL A 247 -9.14 -14.07 15.16
CA VAL A 247 -8.87 -13.40 13.88
C VAL A 247 -10.09 -13.62 12.98
N GLN A 248 -10.84 -12.54 12.75
CA GLN A 248 -12.02 -12.55 11.87
C GLN A 248 -13.12 -13.54 12.31
N GLY A 249 -13.32 -13.71 13.62
CA GLY A 249 -14.34 -14.60 14.18
C GLY A 249 -13.94 -16.07 14.23
N LEU A 250 -12.66 -16.37 14.00
CA LEU A 250 -12.07 -17.69 14.16
C LEU A 250 -11.02 -17.62 15.25
N GLU A 251 -11.09 -18.56 16.20
CA GLU A 251 -10.10 -18.70 17.25
C GLU A 251 -8.87 -19.43 16.72
N HIS A 252 -7.69 -18.85 16.95
CA HIS A 252 -6.40 -19.40 16.54
C HIS A 252 -5.49 -19.60 17.74
N ASP A 253 -4.67 -20.65 17.71
CA ASP A 253 -3.60 -20.88 18.67
C ASP A 253 -2.61 -19.71 18.64
N ALA A 254 -2.23 -19.23 19.81
CA ALA A 254 -1.30 -18.12 19.99
C ALA A 254 -0.30 -18.41 21.12
N LEU A 255 0.75 -17.59 21.17
CA LEU A 255 1.69 -17.55 22.28
C LEU A 255 1.75 -16.12 22.81
N ALA A 256 1.51 -15.93 24.11
CA ALA A 256 1.94 -14.74 24.81
C ALA A 256 3.45 -14.86 25.05
N ILE A 257 4.19 -13.79 24.73
CA ILE A 257 5.65 -13.76 24.79
C ILE A 257 6.05 -12.63 25.75
N SER A 258 6.90 -12.95 26.72
CA SER A 258 7.45 -11.98 27.68
C SER A 258 8.96 -12.16 27.82
N GLY A 259 9.69 -11.06 28.03
CA GLY A 259 11.14 -11.04 28.21
C GLY A 259 11.65 -9.65 28.56
#